data_AF-A0A7D9D172-F1
#
_entry.id   AF-A0A7D9D172-F1
#
_cell.length_a   1.000
_cell.length_b   1.000
_cell.length_c   1.000
_cell.angle_alpha   90.00
_cell.angle_beta   90.00
_cell.angle_gamma   90.00
#
_symmetry.space_group_name_H-M   'P 1'
#
loop_
_entity.id
_entity.type
_entity.pdbx_description
1 polymer ?
#
loop_
_entity_poly.entity_id
_entity_poly.type
_entity_poly.pdbx_seq_one_letter_code
_entity_poly.pdbx_strand_id
1 'polypeptide(L)'
;MLCCSEASLTSWWVDKEIDKAFDKERKLMKERGEEVLALIPLNLDEYFLSDKWGSGKASIVQSRLAADFTGWEKDNDKFESAFGALVKALTTNDQGRQPPPTPKL
;
A
#
# COMPACT_ATOMS: atom_id res chain seq x y z
N MET A 1 -5.09 2.23 -1.52
CA MET A 1 -4.91 1.39 -0.32
C MET A 1 -5.12 -0.05 -0.75
N LEU A 2 -4.22 -0.94 -0.37
CA LEU A 2 -4.24 -2.36 -0.69
C LEU A 2 -4.31 -3.15 0.62
N CYS A 3 -5.39 -3.89 0.80
CA CYS A 3 -5.54 -4.82 1.92
C CYS A 3 -4.81 -6.12 1.57
N CYS A 4 -3.65 -6.35 2.19
CA CYS A 4 -2.77 -7.48 1.94
C CYS A 4 -3.13 -8.64 2.86
N SER A 5 -4.21 -9.34 2.52
CA SER A 5 -4.52 -10.68 3.04
C SER A 5 -4.08 -11.78 2.06
N GLU A 6 -3.99 -13.02 2.50
CA GLU A 6 -3.79 -14.19 1.64
C GLU A 6 -4.81 -14.23 0.50
N ALA A 7 -6.09 -14.04 0.83
CA ALA A 7 -7.18 -14.03 -0.17
C ALA A 7 -7.03 -12.91 -1.22
N SER A 8 -6.50 -11.75 -0.80
CA SER A 8 -6.27 -10.62 -1.69
C SER A 8 -5.06 -10.88 -2.59
N LEU A 9 -3.92 -11.30 -2.01
CA LEU A 9 -2.65 -11.42 -2.72
C LEU A 9 -2.55 -12.66 -3.63
N THR A 10 -3.41 -13.65 -3.42
CA THR A 10 -3.58 -14.80 -4.31
C THR A 10 -4.55 -14.52 -5.47
N SER A 11 -5.25 -13.38 -5.46
CA SER A 11 -6.19 -13.00 -6.52
C SER A 11 -5.46 -12.40 -7.72
N TRP A 12 -5.68 -12.99 -8.90
CA TRP A 12 -5.18 -12.46 -10.17
C TRP A 12 -5.64 -11.02 -10.44
N TRP A 13 -6.86 -10.66 -10.00
CA TRP A 13 -7.36 -9.29 -10.16
C TRP A 13 -6.55 -8.28 -9.36
N VAL A 14 -6.15 -8.65 -8.14
CA VAL A 14 -5.34 -7.79 -7.27
C VAL A 14 -3.94 -7.63 -7.83
N ASP A 15 -3.34 -8.70 -8.38
CA ASP A 15 -2.04 -8.62 -9.05
C ASP A 15 -2.03 -7.61 -10.20
N LYS A 16 -3.08 -7.63 -11.03
CA LYS A 16 -3.28 -6.66 -12.11
C LYS A 16 -3.48 -5.23 -11.61
N GLU A 17 -4.13 -5.06 -10.47
CA GLU A 17 -4.34 -3.75 -9.87
C GLU A 17 -3.05 -3.17 -9.29
N ILE A 18 -2.18 -4.02 -8.72
CA ILE A 18 -0.82 -3.64 -8.30
C ILE A 18 0.00 -3.13 -9.50
N ASP A 19 -0.07 -3.80 -10.65
CA ASP A 19 0.61 -3.35 -11.86
C ASP A 19 0.14 -1.97 -12.32
N LYS A 20 -1.18 -1.77 -12.38
CA LYS A 20 -1.74 -0.46 -12.75
C LYS A 20 -1.34 0.64 -11.76
N ALA A 21 -1.27 0.32 -10.47
CA ALA A 21 -0.79 1.27 -9.47
C ALA A 21 0.65 1.68 -9.80
N PHE A 22 1.56 0.73 -10.01
CA PHE A 22 2.94 1.04 -10.39
C PHE A 22 3.07 1.77 -11.73
N ASP A 23 2.25 1.44 -12.73
CA ASP A 23 2.20 2.16 -14.01
C ASP A 23 1.83 3.64 -13.79
N LYS A 24 0.85 3.89 -12.92
CA LYS A 24 0.43 5.24 -12.56
C LYS A 24 1.52 6.01 -11.84
N GLU A 25 2.22 5.38 -10.89
CA GLU A 25 3.36 6.00 -10.20
C GLU A 25 4.47 6.38 -11.19
N ARG A 26 4.85 5.47 -12.09
CA ARG A 26 5.86 5.75 -13.14
C ARG A 26 5.43 6.88 -14.07
N LYS A 27 4.14 6.94 -14.44
CA LYS A 27 3.62 8.04 -15.26
C LYS A 27 3.70 9.37 -14.53
N LEU A 28 3.27 9.42 -13.26
CA LEU A 28 3.30 10.64 -12.45
C LEU A 28 4.73 11.13 -12.20
N MET A 29 5.66 10.20 -11.94
CA MET A 29 7.09 10.52 -11.81
C MET A 29 7.65 11.16 -13.08
N LYS A 30 7.30 10.65 -14.27
CA LYS A 30 7.70 11.26 -15.55
C LYS A 30 7.10 12.65 -15.77
N GLU A 31 5.85 12.85 -15.35
CA GLU A 31 5.15 14.13 -15.55
C GLU A 31 5.57 15.22 -14.57
N ARG A 32 5.96 14.86 -13.34
CA ARG A 32 6.22 15.81 -12.24
C ARG A 32 7.67 15.86 -11.79
N GLY A 33 8.48 14.85 -12.12
CA GLY A 33 9.86 14.73 -11.64
C GLY A 33 9.98 14.23 -10.20
N GLU A 34 8.87 13.86 -9.55
CA GLU A 34 8.84 13.44 -8.14
C GLU A 34 8.18 12.07 -7.98
N GLU A 35 8.64 11.28 -7.02
CA GLU A 35 8.02 10.00 -6.69
C GLU A 35 6.64 10.20 -6.06
N VAL A 36 5.61 9.61 -6.68
CA VAL A 36 4.25 9.59 -6.14
C VAL A 36 3.90 8.16 -5.76
N LEU A 37 3.67 7.90 -4.48
CA LEU A 37 3.20 6.61 -3.98
C LEU A 37 1.67 6.53 -4.12
N ALA A 38 1.19 5.74 -5.07
CA ALA A 38 -0.22 5.44 -5.29
C ALA A 38 -0.66 4.17 -4.54
N LEU A 39 0.29 3.27 -4.25
CA LEU A 39 0.05 2.04 -3.51
C LEU A 39 0.35 2.23 -2.02
N ILE A 40 -0.61 1.86 -1.16
CA ILE A 40 -0.51 1.91 0.30
C ILE A 40 -0.90 0.52 0.84
N PRO A 41 0.05 -0.39 1.04
CA PRO A 41 -0.17 -1.76 1.51
C PRO A 41 -0.44 -1.83 3.02
N LEU A 42 -1.35 -2.71 3.43
CA LEU A 42 -1.68 -3.01 4.83
C LEU A 42 -1.67 -4.52 5.06
N ASN A 43 -0.91 -5.01 6.04
CA ASN A 43 -0.90 -6.43 6.39
C ASN A 43 -2.13 -6.78 7.24
N LEU A 44 -2.85 -7.86 6.88
CA LEU A 44 -4.05 -8.29 7.61
C LEU A 44 -3.92 -9.66 8.29
N ASP A 45 -3.16 -10.59 7.73
CA ASP A 45 -3.19 -12.01 8.15
C ASP A 45 -1.82 -12.70 8.09
N GLU A 46 -0.74 -11.93 8.27
CA GLU A 46 0.67 -12.37 8.26
C GLU A 46 1.18 -12.89 6.91
N TYR A 47 0.29 -13.28 5.98
CA TYR A 47 0.65 -13.80 4.66
C TYR A 47 1.50 -12.81 3.88
N PHE A 48 1.19 -11.51 3.98
CA PHE A 48 1.90 -10.44 3.28
C PHE A 48 3.41 -10.40 3.58
N LEU A 49 3.79 -10.66 4.83
CA LEU A 49 5.18 -10.63 5.30
C LEU A 49 5.83 -12.02 5.26
N SER A 50 5.09 -13.04 4.86
CA SER A 50 5.61 -14.41 4.74
C SER A 50 6.30 -14.64 3.40
N ASP A 51 7.18 -15.64 3.36
CA ASP A 51 7.82 -16.11 2.12
C ASP A 51 6.85 -16.88 1.19
N LYS A 52 5.59 -17.06 1.61
CA LYS A 52 4.58 -17.79 0.82
C LYS A 52 4.07 -16.96 -0.36
N TRP A 53 4.16 -15.63 -0.29
CA TRP A 53 3.76 -14.76 -1.39
C TRP A 53 4.87 -14.69 -2.44
N GLY A 54 4.93 -15.69 -3.32
CA GLY A 54 5.96 -15.85 -4.36
C GLY A 54 5.90 -14.86 -5.54
N SER A 55 5.31 -13.67 -5.37
CA SER A 55 5.27 -12.66 -6.41
C SER A 55 6.63 -11.98 -6.56
N GLY A 56 7.09 -11.75 -7.80
CA GLY A 56 8.27 -10.93 -8.06
C GLY A 56 8.15 -9.48 -7.59
N LYS A 57 6.93 -9.04 -7.22
CA LYS A 57 6.61 -7.73 -6.68
C LYS A 57 6.66 -7.70 -5.14
N ALA A 58 6.83 -8.85 -4.47
CA ALA A 58 6.68 -8.94 -3.02
C ALA A 58 7.62 -7.98 -2.28
N SER A 59 8.91 -8.02 -2.59
CA SER A 59 9.91 -7.16 -1.93
C SER A 59 9.62 -5.66 -2.06
N ILE A 60 9.18 -5.20 -3.25
CA ILE A 60 8.87 -3.77 -3.47
C ILE A 60 7.55 -3.34 -2.81
N VAL A 61 6.57 -4.24 -2.71
CA VAL A 61 5.31 -3.93 -2.00
C VAL A 61 5.53 -3.97 -0.49
N GLN A 62 6.28 -4.95 0.02
CA GLN A 62 6.62 -5.09 1.45
C GLN A 62 7.44 -3.91 1.98
N SER A 63 8.39 -3.38 1.21
CA SER A 63 9.19 -2.22 1.62
C SER A 63 8.37 -0.93 1.80
N ARG A 64 7.12 -0.94 1.34
CA ARG A 64 6.18 0.19 1.40
C ARG A 64 5.04 -0.04 2.39
N LEU A 65 5.13 -1.07 3.25
CA LEU A 65 4.10 -1.38 4.24
C LEU A 65 3.74 -0.13 5.06
N ALA A 66 2.45 0.23 5.02
CA ALA A 66 1.97 1.41 5.73
C ALA A 66 1.54 1.08 7.17
N ALA A 67 0.92 -0.08 7.38
CA ALA A 67 0.49 -0.52 8.70
C ALA A 67 0.29 -2.04 8.75
N ASP A 68 0.53 -2.61 9.93
CA ASP A 68 0.29 -4.02 10.22
C ASP A 68 -0.88 -4.16 11.19
N PHE A 69 -1.96 -4.78 10.73
CA PHE A 69 -3.15 -5.04 11.53
C PHE A 69 -3.17 -6.46 12.11
N THR A 70 -2.11 -7.26 11.99
CA THR A 70 -2.13 -8.63 12.51
C THR A 70 -2.35 -8.69 14.03
N GLY A 71 -3.33 -9.50 14.44
CA GLY A 71 -3.69 -9.70 15.86
C GLY A 71 -4.39 -8.52 16.54
N TRP A 72 -4.85 -7.53 15.78
CA TRP A 72 -5.59 -6.37 16.29
C TRP A 72 -6.87 -6.74 17.06
N GLU A 73 -7.53 -7.86 16.74
CA GLU A 73 -8.79 -8.26 17.41
C GLU A 73 -8.59 -8.57 18.90
N LYS A 74 -7.34 -8.84 19.30
CA LYS A 74 -6.98 -9.25 20.67
C LYS A 74 -6.33 -8.13 21.47
N ASP A 75 -5.99 -7.01 20.81
CA ASP A 75 -5.18 -5.96 21.38
C ASP A 75 -5.55 -4.60 20.73
N ASN A 76 -6.30 -3.80 21.48
CA ASN A 76 -6.76 -2.50 21.01
C ASN A 76 -5.60 -1.52 20.78
N ASP A 77 -4.50 -1.64 21.52
CA ASP A 77 -3.35 -0.75 21.35
C ASP A 77 -2.65 -1.01 20.01
N LYS A 78 -2.63 -2.28 19.56
CA LYS A 78 -2.22 -2.60 18.18
C LYS A 78 -3.11 -1.97 17.14
N PHE A 79 -4.43 -2.02 17.33
CA PHE A 79 -5.38 -1.40 16.42
C PHE A 79 -5.13 0.12 16.31
N GLU A 80 -5.05 0.82 17.44
CA GLU A 80 -4.84 2.27 17.45
C GLU A 80 -3.50 2.67 16.82
N SER A 81 -2.44 1.90 17.09
CA SER A 81 -1.11 2.12 16.48
C SER A 81 -1.15 1.92 14.96
N ALA A 82 -1.73 0.82 14.48
CA ALA A 82 -1.86 0.52 13.05
C ALA A 82 -2.77 1.53 12.33
N PHE A 83 -3.87 1.93 12.97
CA PHE A 83 -4.77 2.95 12.46
C PHE A 83 -4.08 4.31 12.35
N GLY A 84 -3.33 4.73 13.38
CA GLY A 84 -2.54 5.96 13.34
C GLY A 84 -1.50 5.95 12.21
N ALA A 85 -0.83 4.82 11.98
CA ALA A 85 0.11 4.66 10.87
C ALA A 85 -0.59 4.76 9.50
N LEU A 86 -1.77 4.16 9.36
CA LEU A 86 -2.60 4.28 8.16
C LEU A 86 -3.05 5.72 7.90
N VAL A 87 -3.54 6.42 8.92
CA VAL A 87 -3.94 7.83 8.82
C VAL A 87 -2.76 8.66 8.34
N LYS A 88 -1.57 8.48 8.94
CA LYS A 88 -0.35 9.17 8.54
C LYS A 88 0.02 8.91 7.07
N ALA A 89 -0.11 7.68 6.59
CA ALA A 89 0.15 7.33 5.20
C ALA A 89 -0.86 7.94 4.20
N LEU A 90 -2.11 8.14 4.64
CA LEU A 90 -3.16 8.75 3.84
C LEU A 90 -3.11 10.28 3.82
N THR A 91 -2.62 10.92 4.89
CA THR A 91 -2.50 12.37 4.97
C THR A 91 -1.38 12.91 4.07
N THR A 92 -1.66 14.05 3.44
CA THR A 92 -0.82 14.61 2.37
C THR A 92 0.41 15.40 2.86
N ASN A 93 0.48 15.77 4.14
CA ASN A 93 1.61 16.52 4.73
C ASN A 93 2.12 15.72 5.95
N ASP A 94 3.33 15.18 6.05
CA ASP A 94 4.63 15.67 5.57
C ASP A 94 5.55 14.61 4.91
N GLN A 95 5.08 13.39 4.58
CA GLN A 95 5.75 12.43 3.66
C GLN A 95 4.74 11.42 3.01
N GLY A 96 3.52 11.85 2.69
CA GLY A 96 2.39 10.97 2.28
C GLY A 96 1.85 11.17 0.85
N ARG A 97 0.59 10.76 0.62
CA ARG A 97 -0.08 10.79 -0.71
C ARG A 97 -0.24 12.23 -1.23
N GLN A 98 0.48 12.55 -2.32
CA GLN A 98 0.38 13.83 -3.02
C GLN A 98 -1.04 14.13 -3.55
N PRO A 99 -1.43 15.41 -3.66
CA PRO A 99 -2.73 15.80 -4.18
C PRO A 99 -2.91 15.38 -5.65
N PRO A 100 -4.16 15.06 -6.06
CA PRO A 100 -4.46 14.64 -7.42
C PRO A 100 -4.03 15.71 -8.44
N PRO A 101 -3.66 15.31 -9.68
CA PRO A 101 -3.33 16.26 -10.73
C PRO A 101 -4.50 17.18 -11.05
N THR A 102 -4.16 18.43 -11.36
CA THR A 102 -5.10 19.39 -11.96
C THR A 102 -5.62 18.80 -13.28
N PRO A 103 -6.94 18.74 -13.49
CA PRO A 103 -7.52 18.25 -14.73
C PRO A 103 -6.98 19.06 -15.92
N LYS A 104 -6.57 18.37 -16.98
CA LYS A 104 -6.30 19.02 -18.27
C LYS A 104 -7.65 19.24 -18.95
N LEU A 105 -8.04 20.51 -19.12
CA LEU A 105 -9.18 20.93 -19.95
C LEU A 105 -8.85 20.71 -21.43
#